data_AF-A0A3M1VVA1-F1
#
_entry.id   AF-A0A3M1VVA1-F1
#
_cell.length_a   1.000
_cell.length_b   1.000
_cell.length_c   1.000
_cell.angle_alpha   90.00
_cell.angle_beta   90.00
_cell.angle_gamma   90.00
#
_symmetry.space_group_name_H-M   'P 1'
#
loop_
_entity.id
_entity.type
_entity.pdbx_description
1 polymer ?
#
loop_
_entity_poly.entity_id
_entity_poly.type
_entity_poly.pdbx_seq_one_letter_code
_entity_poly.pdbx_strand_id
1 'polypeptide(L)'
;MKNKIKNLYTKVGQNLGACFYAPSEKQGRAILFLLGIVLLAAGLADGAVAQLTAKYNDTRLAESANIILTHIEGSFGILVMVAAGIGAILSSAFGQYRAALSLLVVAVGAFILRSIISTFFNDQHLQA
;
A
#
# COMPACT_ATOMS: atom_id res chain seq x y z
N MET A 1 7.33 23.78 45.56
CA MET A 1 7.64 23.63 44.10
C MET A 1 8.59 22.47 43.78
N LYS A 2 9.72 22.31 44.48
CA LYS A 2 10.73 21.27 44.20
C LYS A 2 10.20 19.81 44.17
N ASN A 3 9.19 19.48 44.98
CA ASN A 3 8.63 18.11 45.02
C ASN A 3 7.75 17.75 43.80
N LYS A 4 7.14 18.73 43.11
CA LYS A 4 6.35 18.47 41.89
C LYS A 4 7.24 18.09 40.71
N ILE A 5 8.43 18.66 40.62
CA ILE A 5 9.38 18.43 39.53
C ILE A 5 9.98 17.01 39.62
N LYS A 6 10.35 16.56 40.82
CA LYS A 6 10.86 15.19 41.02
C LYS A 6 9.83 14.10 40.66
N ASN A 7 8.55 14.33 40.98
CA ASN A 7 7.47 13.40 40.65
C ASN A 7 7.12 13.37 39.15
N LEU A 8 7.43 14.43 38.41
CA LEU A 8 7.27 14.46 36.96
C LEU A 8 8.36 13.64 36.25
N TYR A 9 9.61 13.77 36.70
CA TYR A 9 10.74 13.02 36.17
C TYR A 9 10.59 11.51 36.36
N THR A 10 10.16 11.07 37.55
CA THR A 10 9.95 9.64 37.82
C THR A 10 8.78 9.07 37.02
N LYS A 11 7.68 9.82 36.84
CA LYS A 11 6.56 9.40 35.99
C LYS A 11 6.93 9.30 34.51
N VAL A 12 7.68 10.26 33.99
CA VAL A 12 8.12 10.24 32.58
C VAL A 12 9.13 9.11 32.35
N GLY A 13 10.07 8.89 33.28
CA GLY A 13 11.02 7.78 33.23
C GLY A 13 10.37 6.41 33.32
N GLN A 14 9.36 6.25 34.18
CA GLN A 14 8.59 5.01 34.30
C GLN A 14 7.70 4.76 33.08
N ASN A 15 7.07 5.79 32.52
CA ASN A 15 6.26 5.66 31.31
C ASN A 15 7.11 5.34 30.07
N LEU A 16 8.30 5.92 29.95
CA LEU A 16 9.25 5.57 28.89
C LEU A 16 9.75 4.14 29.04
N GLY A 17 10.14 3.72 30.25
CA GLY A 17 10.58 2.35 30.52
C GLY A 17 9.49 1.29 30.28
N ALA A 18 8.25 1.57 30.68
CA ALA A 18 7.11 0.70 30.44
C ALA A 18 6.76 0.58 28.95
N CYS A 19 6.96 1.65 28.17
CA CYS A 19 6.71 1.66 26.73
C CYS A 19 7.62 0.68 25.96
N PHE A 20 8.85 0.45 26.43
CA PHE A 20 9.81 -0.46 25.80
C PHE A 20 9.60 -1.93 26.17
N TYR A 21 9.18 -2.23 27.39
CA TYR A 21 9.04 -3.62 27.86
C TYR A 21 7.63 -4.21 27.71
N ALA A 22 6.58 -3.37 27.66
CA ALA A 22 5.19 -3.81 27.52
C ALA A 22 4.38 -2.82 26.68
N PRO A 23 4.52 -2.85 25.34
CA PRO A 23 3.80 -1.93 24.47
C PRO A 23 2.29 -2.24 24.50
N SER A 24 1.48 -1.24 24.85
CA SER A 24 0.02 -1.37 24.79
C SER A 24 -0.43 -1.49 23.33
N GLU A 25 -1.57 -2.16 23.06
CA GLU A 25 -2.10 -2.32 21.70
C GLU A 25 -2.27 -1.00 20.93
N LYS A 26 -2.61 0.08 21.66
CA LYS A 26 -2.77 1.42 21.08
C LYS A 26 -1.42 2.01 20.66
N GLN A 27 -0.37 1.79 21.44
CA GLN A 27 0.99 2.24 21.12
C GLN A 27 1.59 1.44 19.96
N GLY A 28 1.39 0.11 19.92
CA GLY A 28 1.86 -0.72 18.81
C GLY A 28 1.25 -0.30 17.47
N ARG A 29 -0.06 -0.01 17.43
CA ARG A 29 -0.74 0.50 16.23
C ARG A 29 -0.20 1.86 15.79
N ALA A 30 0.07 2.76 16.73
CA ALA A 30 0.63 4.08 16.42
C ALA A 30 2.07 4.00 15.87
N ILE A 31 2.89 3.10 16.41
CA ILE A 31 4.26 2.87 15.95
C ILE A 31 4.26 2.30 14.53
N LEU A 32 3.43 1.28 14.26
CA LEU A 32 3.31 0.69 12.92
C LEU A 32 2.81 1.73 11.89
N PHE A 33 1.88 2.58 12.28
CA PHE A 33 1.37 3.66 11.42
C PHE A 33 2.46 4.69 11.09
N LEU A 34 3.23 5.14 12.10
CA LEU A 34 4.34 6.07 11.90
C LEU A 34 5.46 5.46 11.06
N LEU A 35 5.78 4.19 11.29
CA LEU A 35 6.77 3.46 10.51
C LEU A 35 6.35 3.39 9.04
N GLY A 36 5.07 3.13 8.76
CA GLY A 36 4.51 3.16 7.40
C GLY A 36 4.64 4.51 6.73
N ILE A 37 4.36 5.61 7.44
CA ILE A 37 4.52 6.98 6.89
C ILE A 37 5.98 7.28 6.57
N VAL A 38 6.91 6.93 7.48
CA VAL A 38 8.35 7.16 7.27
C VAL A 38 8.87 6.36 6.09
N LEU A 39 8.45 5.11 5.96
CA LEU A 39 8.87 4.23 4.86
C LEU A 39 8.33 4.75 3.51
N LEU A 40 7.10 5.26 3.49
CA LEU A 40 6.49 5.86 2.31
C LEU A 40 7.15 7.19 1.93
N ALA A 41 7.47 8.04 2.90
CA ALA A 41 8.19 9.29 2.67
C ALA A 41 9.62 9.05 2.19
N ALA A 42 10.31 8.04 2.72
CA ALA A 42 11.64 7.64 2.27
C ALA A 42 11.62 7.09 0.83
N GLY A 43 10.64 6.24 0.51
CA GLY A 43 10.45 5.74 -0.85
C GLY A 43 10.05 6.81 -1.86
N LEU A 44 9.36 7.88 -1.41
CA LEU A 44 9.01 9.02 -2.26
C LEU A 44 10.19 9.97 -2.50
N ALA A 45 11.10 10.09 -1.53
CA ALA A 45 12.27 10.95 -1.61
C ALA A 45 13.33 10.43 -2.59
N ASP A 46 13.42 9.11 -2.76
CA ASP A 46 14.24 8.49 -3.79
C ASP A 46 13.46 8.48 -5.11
N GLY A 47 13.37 9.65 -5.76
CA GLY A 47 12.83 9.74 -7.11
C GLY A 47 13.66 8.83 -8.02
N ALA A 48 13.01 7.93 -8.76
CA ALA A 48 13.67 6.94 -9.61
C ALA A 48 14.78 7.58 -10.48
N VAL A 49 16.04 7.51 -10.02
CA VAL A 49 17.20 8.04 -10.74
C VAL A 49 17.60 7.02 -11.80
N ALA A 50 16.78 6.92 -12.84
CA ALA A 50 17.08 6.19 -14.06
C ALA A 50 17.34 7.18 -15.20
N GLN A 51 18.28 8.11 -14.99
CA GLN A 51 18.65 9.06 -16.04
C GLN A 51 20.17 9.17 -16.14
N LEU A 52 20.78 8.12 -16.68
CA LEU A 52 22.14 8.15 -17.17
C LEU A 52 22.17 7.59 -18.59
N THR A 53 22.25 8.51 -19.55
CA THR A 53 22.77 8.43 -20.93
C THR A 53 23.04 7.06 -21.56
N ALA A 54 22.11 6.13 -21.48
CA ALA A 54 21.98 5.04 -22.43
C ALA A 54 21.07 5.57 -23.55
N LYS A 55 21.45 5.35 -24.81
CA LYS A 55 20.56 5.59 -25.96
C LYS A 55 19.41 4.58 -25.81
N TYR A 56 18.41 4.96 -25.03
CA TYR A 56 17.28 4.13 -24.67
C TYR A 56 16.57 3.76 -25.96
N ASN A 57 16.43 2.47 -26.21
CA ASN A 57 15.66 2.01 -27.36
C ASN A 57 14.19 2.13 -26.96
N ASP A 58 13.66 3.36 -27.05
CA ASP A 58 12.35 3.75 -26.55
C ASP A 58 11.25 2.81 -27.07
N THR A 59 11.41 2.26 -28.27
CA THR A 59 10.51 1.26 -28.84
C THR A 59 10.49 -0.05 -28.06
N ARG A 60 11.65 -0.60 -27.67
CA ARG A 60 11.70 -1.86 -26.91
C ARG A 60 11.20 -1.71 -25.48
N LEU A 61 11.43 -0.55 -24.87
CA LEU A 61 10.91 -0.27 -23.53
C LEU A 61 9.41 0.01 -23.54
N ALA A 62 8.92 0.77 -24.51
CA ALA A 62 7.49 0.96 -24.71
C ALA A 62 6.79 -0.39 -24.95
N GLU A 63 7.38 -1.26 -25.78
CA GLU A 63 6.83 -2.58 -26.06
C GLU A 63 6.87 -3.51 -24.84
N SER A 64 7.98 -3.52 -24.09
CA SER A 64 8.08 -4.30 -22.85
C SER A 64 7.09 -3.81 -21.78
N ALA A 65 6.96 -2.48 -21.61
CA ALA A 65 5.99 -1.88 -20.70
C ALA A 65 4.55 -2.19 -21.12
N ASN A 66 4.25 -2.16 -22.43
CA ASN A 66 2.94 -2.50 -22.96
C ASN A 66 2.57 -3.97 -22.70
N ILE A 67 3.51 -4.91 -22.91
CA ILE A 67 3.29 -6.33 -22.61
C ILE A 67 3.01 -6.54 -21.12
N ILE A 68 3.79 -5.90 -20.24
CA ILE A 68 3.62 -6.01 -18.79
C ILE A 68 2.28 -5.40 -18.35
N LEU A 69 1.94 -4.21 -18.84
CA LEU A 69 0.67 -3.54 -18.53
C LEU A 69 -0.51 -4.37 -19.03
N THR A 70 -0.45 -4.91 -20.25
CA THR A 70 -1.48 -5.79 -20.80
C THR A 70 -1.66 -7.05 -19.94
N HIS A 71 -0.58 -7.63 -19.42
CA HIS A 71 -0.67 -8.82 -18.58
C HIS A 71 -1.26 -8.51 -17.19
N ILE A 72 -0.86 -7.39 -16.59
CA ILE A 72 -1.36 -6.93 -15.29
C ILE A 72 -2.84 -6.51 -15.38
N GLU A 73 -3.24 -5.82 -16.45
CA GLU A 73 -4.63 -5.40 -16.70
C GLU A 73 -5.54 -6.59 -17.05
N GLY A 74 -5.02 -7.55 -17.81
CA GLY A 74 -5.77 -8.68 -18.34
C GLY A 74 -6.00 -9.79 -17.33
N SER A 75 -5.37 -10.94 -17.56
CA SER A 75 -5.62 -12.17 -16.82
C SER A 75 -5.25 -12.06 -15.34
N PHE A 76 -4.17 -11.34 -15.01
CA PHE A 76 -3.72 -11.19 -13.62
C PHE A 76 -4.68 -10.32 -12.80
N GLY A 77 -5.09 -9.17 -13.33
CA GLY A 77 -6.06 -8.29 -12.68
C GLY A 77 -7.41 -8.97 -12.42
N ILE A 78 -7.90 -9.76 -13.38
CA ILE A 78 -9.11 -10.58 -13.22
C ILE A 78 -8.91 -11.62 -12.11
N LEU A 79 -7.78 -12.31 -12.10
CA LEU A 79 -7.50 -13.36 -11.10
C LEU A 79 -7.50 -12.79 -9.67
N VAL A 80 -6.86 -11.63 -9.46
CA VAL A 80 -6.84 -10.95 -8.15
C VAL A 80 -8.24 -10.50 -7.74
N MET A 81 -9.01 -9.94 -8.67
CA MET A 81 -10.40 -9.49 -8.42
C MET A 81 -11.31 -10.65 -7.98
N VAL A 82 -11.25 -11.79 -8.69
CA VAL A 82 -12.06 -12.98 -8.39
C VAL A 82 -11.62 -13.63 -7.07
N ALA A 83 -10.32 -13.77 -6.85
CA ALA A 83 -9.79 -14.34 -5.60
C ALA A 83 -10.18 -13.48 -4.38
N ALA A 84 -10.08 -12.16 -4.48
CA ALA A 84 -10.53 -11.23 -3.44
C ALA A 84 -12.04 -11.31 -3.21
N GLY A 85 -12.85 -11.40 -4.28
CA GLY A 85 -14.30 -11.57 -4.19
C GLY A 85 -14.71 -12.86 -3.46
N ILE A 86 -14.12 -14.00 -3.84
CA ILE A 86 -14.37 -15.28 -3.16
C ILE A 86 -13.93 -15.22 -1.70
N GLY A 87 -12.75 -14.66 -1.43
CA GLY A 87 -12.24 -14.46 -0.08
C GLY A 87 -13.16 -13.58 0.78
N ALA A 88 -13.79 -12.55 0.19
CA ALA A 88 -14.75 -11.70 0.88
C ALA A 88 -16.01 -12.46 1.29
N ILE A 89 -16.53 -13.32 0.39
CA ILE A 89 -17.70 -14.18 0.66
C ILE A 89 -17.40 -15.15 1.81
N LEU A 90 -16.26 -15.84 1.75
CA LEU A 90 -15.85 -16.80 2.78
C LEU A 90 -15.60 -16.12 4.13
N SER A 91 -14.95 -14.94 4.11
CA SER A 91 -14.70 -14.15 5.33
C SER A 91 -16.01 -13.65 5.97
N SER A 92 -17.01 -13.32 5.14
CA SER A 92 -18.35 -12.96 5.60
C SER A 92 -19.05 -14.16 6.26
N ALA A 93 -18.92 -15.35 5.66
CA ALA A 93 -19.49 -16.59 6.20
C ALA A 93 -18.88 -17.00 7.56
N PHE A 94 -17.60 -16.72 7.79
CA PHE A 94 -16.94 -16.96 9.09
C PHE A 94 -17.13 -15.84 10.11
N GLY A 95 -17.98 -14.84 9.84
CA GLY A 95 -18.27 -13.74 10.77
C GLY A 95 -17.13 -12.71 10.88
N GLN A 96 -16.10 -12.79 10.03
CA GLN A 96 -14.98 -11.84 10.02
C GLN A 96 -15.30 -10.62 9.16
N TYR A 97 -16.22 -9.77 9.64
CA TYR A 97 -16.70 -8.60 8.91
C TYR A 97 -15.58 -7.66 8.43
N ARG A 98 -14.56 -7.43 9.26
CA ARG A 98 -13.42 -6.56 8.90
C ARG A 98 -12.59 -7.12 7.74
N ALA A 99 -12.36 -8.43 7.72
CA ALA A 99 -11.63 -9.09 6.65
C ALA A 99 -12.46 -9.06 5.35
N ALA A 100 -13.75 -9.36 5.44
CA ALA A 100 -14.67 -9.31 4.31
C ALA A 100 -14.72 -7.92 3.66
N LEU A 101 -14.82 -6.85 4.47
CA LEU A 101 -14.78 -5.47 3.96
C LEU A 101 -13.45 -5.14 3.28
N SER A 102 -12.32 -5.55 3.87
CA SER A 102 -11.01 -5.28 3.26
C SER A 102 -10.85 -5.97 1.91
N LEU A 103 -11.32 -7.21 1.78
CA LEU A 103 -11.27 -7.97 0.53
C LEU A 103 -12.24 -7.42 -0.53
N LEU A 104 -13.40 -6.92 -0.09
CA LEU A 104 -14.35 -6.24 -0.98
C LEU A 104 -13.75 -4.95 -1.55
N VAL A 105 -13.09 -4.14 -0.72
CA VAL A 105 -12.41 -2.91 -1.18
C VAL A 105 -11.31 -3.24 -2.19
N VAL A 106 -10.54 -4.31 -1.97
CA VAL A 106 -9.51 -4.74 -2.93
C VAL A 106 -10.11 -5.17 -4.26
N ALA A 107 -11.20 -5.94 -4.25
CA ALA A 107 -11.89 -6.37 -5.48
C ALA A 107 -12.43 -5.16 -6.28
N VAL A 108 -13.08 -4.21 -5.60
CA VAL A 108 -13.59 -2.98 -6.23
C VAL A 108 -12.45 -2.08 -6.71
N GLY A 109 -11.38 -1.95 -5.93
CA GLY A 109 -10.19 -1.17 -6.31
C GLY A 109 -9.50 -1.71 -7.55
N ALA A 110 -9.33 -3.04 -7.65
CA ALA A 110 -8.78 -3.69 -8.84
C ALA A 110 -9.68 -3.46 -10.08
N PHE A 111 -11.00 -3.50 -9.91
CA PHE A 111 -11.95 -3.23 -10.98
C PHE A 111 -11.89 -1.77 -11.48
N ILE A 112 -11.86 -0.81 -10.56
CA ILE A 112 -11.77 0.62 -10.88
C ILE A 112 -10.43 0.92 -11.57
N LEU A 113 -9.32 0.41 -11.02
CA LEU A 113 -7.99 0.62 -11.60
C LEU A 113 -7.91 0.05 -13.03
N ARG A 114 -8.47 -1.14 -13.26
CA ARG A 114 -8.59 -1.72 -14.59
C ARG A 114 -9.40 -0.81 -15.54
N SER A 115 -10.54 -0.30 -15.07
CA SER A 115 -11.41 0.58 -15.86
C SER A 115 -10.72 1.90 -16.23
N ILE A 116 -9.96 2.48 -15.29
CA ILE A 116 -9.19 3.71 -15.50
C ILE A 116 -8.06 3.46 -16.51
N ILE A 117 -7.25 2.43 -16.31
CA ILE A 117 -6.13 2.11 -17.21
C ILE A 117 -6.66 1.85 -18.63
N SER A 118 -7.72 1.04 -18.75
CA SER A 118 -8.37 0.80 -20.04
C SER A 118 -8.91 2.08 -20.66
N THR A 119 -9.47 3.02 -19.88
CA THR A 119 -10.00 4.27 -20.45
C THR A 119 -8.89 5.22 -20.94
N PHE A 120 -7.76 5.29 -20.23
CA PHE A 120 -6.68 6.24 -20.54
C PHE A 120 -5.60 5.69 -21.48
N PHE A 121 -5.44 4.38 -21.58
CA PHE A 121 -4.38 3.74 -22.38
C PHE A 121 -4.91 2.87 -23.53
N ASN A 122 -6.24 2.81 -23.74
CA ASN A 122 -6.83 2.17 -24.92
C ASN A 122 -6.74 3.11 -26.15
N ASP A 123 -5.52 3.45 -26.54
CA ASP A 123 -5.23 4.17 -27.77
C ASP A 123 -5.26 3.18 -28.96
N GLN A 124 -6.46 2.68 -29.28
CA GLN A 124 -6.75 2.18 -30.64
C GLN A 124 -6.74 3.32 -31.70
N HIS A 125 -6.46 4.56 -31.30
CA HIS A 125 -6.42 5.74 -32.16
C HIS A 125 -5.01 6.16 -32.65
N LEU A 126 -3.94 5.42 -32.32
CA LEU A 126 -2.58 5.64 -32.84
C LEU A 126 -2.20 4.65 -33.96
N GLN A 127 -3.17 4.23 -34.77
CA GLN A 127 -2.93 3.57 -36.07
C GLN A 127 -3.50 4.46 -37.18
N ALA A 128 -2.80 5.56 -37.44
CA ALA A 128 -2.85 6.31 -38.70
C ALA A 128 -1.40 6.45 -39.21
#